data_AF-A0A1B1T980-F1
#
_entry.id   AF-A0A1B1T980-F1
#
_cell.length_a   1.000
_cell.length_b   1.000
_cell.length_c   1.000
_cell.angle_alpha   90.00
_cell.angle_beta   90.00
_cell.angle_gamma   90.00
#
_symmetry.space_group_name_H-M   'P 1'
#
loop_
_entity.id
_entity.type
_entity.pdbx_description
1 polymer ?
#
loop_
_entity_poly.entity_id
_entity_poly.type
_entity_poly.pdbx_seq_one_letter_code
_entity_poly.pdbx_strand_id
1 'polypeptide(L)'
;MTLGRTKTKEEVIEALHSVAAEMHDKMLKGKPPAMTLPVRTKKNIQFDKKLQVYKYGKNKSTRDATALSSARVLLRSLHIRNYRE
;
A
#
# COMPACT_ATOMS: atom_id res chain seq x y z
N MET A 1 19.30 15.94 -0.49
CA MET A 1 19.65 15.04 -1.60
C MET A 1 19.14 13.63 -1.30
N THR A 2 17.86 13.32 -1.56
CA THR A 2 17.34 11.95 -1.34
C THR A 2 17.59 11.15 -2.61
N LEU A 3 18.65 10.34 -2.59
CA LEU A 3 18.99 9.40 -3.65
C LEU A 3 17.77 8.54 -3.99
N GLY A 4 17.34 8.57 -5.25
CA GLY A 4 16.37 7.62 -5.80
C GLY A 4 17.05 6.27 -5.97
N ARG A 5 17.36 5.59 -4.86
CA ARG A 5 17.91 4.23 -4.85
C ARG A 5 16.82 3.30 -5.37
N THR A 6 17.11 2.56 -6.42
CA THR A 6 16.28 1.40 -6.81
C THR A 6 16.32 0.42 -5.66
N LYS A 7 15.14 0.10 -5.11
CA LYS A 7 15.05 -0.86 -4.02
C LYS A 7 15.45 -2.24 -4.51
N THR A 8 16.20 -2.98 -3.72
CA THR A 8 16.48 -4.39 -4.04
C THR A 8 15.19 -5.20 -3.92
N LYS A 9 15.19 -6.40 -4.52
CA LYS A 9 14.02 -7.28 -4.45
C LYS A 9 13.67 -7.60 -2.99
N GLU A 10 14.66 -7.82 -2.13
CA GLU A 10 14.41 -8.06 -0.70
C GLU A 10 13.76 -6.85 -0.02
N GLU A 11 14.25 -5.64 -0.26
CA GLU A 11 13.69 -4.41 0.32
C GLU A 11 12.23 -4.16 -0.12
N VAL A 12 11.86 -4.58 -1.33
CA VAL A 12 10.47 -4.49 -1.82
C VAL A 12 9.59 -5.53 -1.13
N ILE A 13 10.08 -6.76 -0.98
CA ILE A 13 9.37 -7.85 -0.30
C ILE A 13 9.14 -7.47 1.17
N GLU A 14 10.18 -6.98 1.85
CA GLU A 14 10.09 -6.52 3.23
C GLU A 14 9.08 -5.38 3.39
N ALA A 15 9.07 -4.40 2.47
CA ALA A 15 8.09 -3.33 2.48
C ALA A 15 6.65 -3.84 2.28
N LEU A 16 6.44 -4.89 1.48
CA LEU A 16 5.13 -5.52 1.31
C LEU A 16 4.69 -6.28 2.57
N HIS A 17 5.60 -7.01 3.22
CA HIS A 17 5.33 -7.67 4.49
C HIS A 17 5.04 -6.68 5.60
N SER A 18 5.74 -5.54 5.65
CA SER A 18 5.51 -4.47 6.62
C SER A 18 4.06 -3.95 6.57
N VAL A 19 3.49 -3.78 5.37
CA VAL A 19 2.09 -3.35 5.21
C VAL A 19 1.11 -4.40 5.74
N ALA A 20 1.40 -5.69 5.54
CA ALA A 20 0.57 -6.78 6.05
C ALA A 20 0.69 -6.92 7.58
N ALA A 21 1.91 -6.78 8.12
CA ALA A 21 2.20 -6.81 9.55
C ALA A 21 1.49 -5.67 10.29
N GLU A 22 1.52 -4.44 9.74
CA GLU A 22 0.82 -3.30 10.33
C GLU A 22 -0.70 -3.57 10.46
N MET A 23 -1.29 -4.22 9.46
CA MET A 23 -2.71 -4.58 9.49
C MET A 23 -2.99 -5.64 10.56
N HIS A 24 -2.14 -6.67 10.66
CA HIS A 24 -2.26 -7.73 11.66
C HIS A 24 -2.10 -7.19 13.10
N ASP A 25 -1.11 -6.34 13.33
CA ASP A 25 -0.86 -5.72 14.63
C ASP A 25 -2.04 -4.87 15.11
N LYS A 26 -2.73 -4.19 14.18
CA LYS A 26 -3.96 -3.45 14.51
C LYS A 26 -5.08 -4.38 14.97
N MET A 27 -5.25 -5.51 14.29
CA MET A 27 -6.25 -6.53 14.68
C MET A 27 -5.97 -7.07 16.08
N LEU A 28 -4.71 -7.41 16.39
CA LEU A 28 -4.31 -7.88 17.72
C LEU A 28 -4.58 -6.84 18.82
N LYS A 29 -4.41 -5.55 18.51
CA LYS A 29 -4.66 -4.44 19.43
C LYS A 29 -6.15 -4.06 19.55
N GLY A 30 -7.06 -4.81 18.93
CA GLY A 30 -8.50 -4.51 18.90
C GLY A 30 -8.86 -3.26 18.08
N LYS A 31 -7.93 -2.73 17.28
CA LYS A 31 -8.18 -1.60 16.38
C LYS A 31 -8.68 -2.12 15.02
N PRO A 32 -9.57 -1.39 14.33
CA PRO A 32 -9.99 -1.76 13.00
C PRO A 32 -8.78 -1.95 12.07
N PRO A 33 -8.72 -3.06 11.29
CA PRO A 33 -7.64 -3.27 10.35
C PRO A 33 -7.62 -2.15 9.31
N ALA A 34 -6.43 -1.65 9.02
CA ALA A 34 -6.24 -0.58 8.05
C ALA A 34 -4.97 -0.79 7.23
N MET A 35 -5.07 -0.56 5.92
CA MET A 35 -3.98 -0.68 4.95
C MET A 35 -3.75 0.65 4.24
N THR A 36 -2.48 1.08 4.15
CA THR A 36 -2.09 2.36 3.53
C THR A 36 -1.43 2.11 2.18
N LEU A 37 -2.05 2.56 1.09
CA LEU A 37 -1.57 2.35 -0.29
C LEU A 37 -1.40 3.66 -1.06
N PRO A 38 -0.46 3.74 -2.01
CA PRO A 38 -0.33 4.90 -2.89
C PRO A 38 -1.56 5.04 -3.80
N VAL A 39 -1.99 6.27 -4.05
CA VAL A 39 -3.21 6.56 -4.81
C VAL A 39 -2.91 6.70 -6.31
N ARG A 40 -3.66 6.00 -7.16
CA ARG A 40 -3.59 6.14 -8.63
C ARG A 40 -4.50 7.27 -9.12
N THR A 41 -4.18 8.52 -8.80
CA THR A 41 -4.87 9.72 -9.32
C THR A 41 -3.95 10.53 -10.21
N LYS A 42 -4.51 11.26 -11.20
CA LYS A 42 -3.73 12.12 -12.11
C LYS A 42 -2.84 13.13 -11.35
N LYS A 43 -3.35 13.67 -10.24
CA LYS A 43 -2.61 14.59 -9.37
C LYS A 43 -1.43 13.94 -8.63
N ASN A 44 -1.45 12.62 -8.44
CA ASN A 44 -0.38 11.89 -7.76
C ASN A 44 0.62 11.24 -8.74
N ILE A 45 0.35 11.21 -10.04
CA ILE A 45 1.28 10.64 -11.02
C ILE A 45 2.26 11.74 -11.44
N GLN A 46 3.55 11.55 -11.16
CA GLN A 46 4.60 12.51 -11.46
C GLN A 46 5.66 11.88 -12.36
N PHE A 47 6.14 12.65 -13.33
CA PHE A 47 7.20 12.21 -14.24
C PHE A 47 8.56 12.34 -13.55
N ASP A 48 9.27 11.23 -13.43
CA ASP A 48 10.65 11.21 -12.93
C ASP A 48 11.60 11.41 -14.11
N LYS A 49 12.17 12.62 -14.23
CA LYS A 49 13.09 12.99 -15.33
C LYS A 49 14.34 12.13 -15.39
N LYS A 50 14.79 11.56 -14.27
CA LYS A 50 16.05 10.79 -14.22
C LYS A 50 15.88 9.37 -14.73
N LEU A 51 14.75 8.76 -14.39
CA LEU A 51 14.43 7.38 -14.79
C LEU A 51 13.52 7.33 -16.02
N GLN A 52 13.09 8.50 -16.53
CA GLN A 52 12.17 8.65 -17.66
C GLN A 52 10.87 7.84 -17.52
N VAL A 53 10.41 7.63 -16.29
CA VAL A 53 9.18 6.88 -15.98
C VAL A 53 8.22 7.72 -15.15
N TYR A 54 6.92 7.48 -15.32
CA TYR A 54 5.89 8.02 -14.44
C TYR A 54 5.82 7.19 -13.16
N LYS A 55 5.91 7.86 -12.02
CA LYS A 55 5.84 7.26 -10.69
C LYS A 55 4.67 7.80 -9.90
N TYR A 56 4.22 7.01 -8.93
CA TYR A 56 3.35 7.53 -7.88
C TYR A 56 4.13 8.49 -6.98
N GLY A 57 3.49 9.61 -6.68
CA GLY A 57 3.97 10.63 -5.75
C GLY A 57 3.70 10.24 -4.30
N LYS A 58 3.69 11.25 -3.43
CA LYS A 58 3.62 11.06 -1.97
C LYS A 58 2.21 10.78 -1.45
N ASN A 59 1.16 10.96 -2.27
CA ASN A 59 -0.20 10.80 -1.78
C ASN A 59 -0.51 9.32 -1.57
N LYS A 60 -0.84 9.00 -0.32
CA LYS A 60 -1.29 7.68 0.11
C LYS A 60 -2.71 7.79 0.63
N SER A 61 -3.50 6.75 0.41
CA SER A 61 -4.84 6.60 0.97
C SER A 61 -4.80 5.44 1.96
N THR A 62 -5.32 5.70 3.15
CA THR A 62 -5.57 4.70 4.16
C THR A 62 -6.97 4.14 3.94
N ARG A 63 -7.09 2.81 3.90
CA ARG A 63 -8.37 2.11 3.87
C ARG A 63 -8.51 1.36 5.18
N ASP A 64 -9.51 1.71 5.96
CA ASP A 64 -9.84 1.18 7.28
C ASP A 64 -11.20 0.48 7.26
N ALA A 65 -11.40 -0.53 8.11
CA ALA A 65 -12.64 -1.32 8.14
C ALA A 65 -13.77 -0.69 8.99
N THR A 66 -13.74 0.62 9.21
CA THR A 66 -14.72 1.35 10.02
C THR A 66 -16.05 1.55 9.30
N ALA A 67 -16.02 1.73 7.97
CA ALA A 67 -17.21 1.88 7.14
C ALA A 67 -17.51 0.61 6.32
N LEU A 68 -18.79 0.37 6.02
CA LEU A 68 -19.23 -0.81 5.26
C LEU A 68 -18.57 -0.89 3.87
N SER A 69 -18.45 0.25 3.19
CA SER A 69 -17.88 0.33 1.84
C SER A 69 -16.37 0.04 1.85
N SER A 70 -15.63 0.61 2.80
CA SER A 70 -14.19 0.40 2.94
C SER A 70 -13.86 -1.01 3.44
N ALA A 71 -14.64 -1.55 4.38
CA ALA A 71 -14.53 -2.93 4.84
C ALA A 71 -14.71 -3.94 3.70
N ARG A 72 -15.73 -3.76 2.84
CA ARG A 72 -15.97 -4.64 1.69
C ARG A 72 -14.80 -4.63 0.70
N VAL A 73 -14.22 -3.45 0.46
CA VAL A 73 -13.06 -3.31 -0.43
C VAL A 73 -11.81 -3.95 0.18
N LEU A 74 -11.61 -3.81 1.49
CA LEU A 74 -10.52 -4.48 2.20
C LEU A 74 -10.64 -6.00 2.09
N LEU A 75 -11.82 -6.57 2.36
CA LEU A 75 -12.06 -8.01 2.24
C LEU A 75 -11.79 -8.54 0.82
N ARG A 76 -12.25 -7.83 -0.22
CA ARG A 76 -11.95 -8.18 -1.62
C ARG A 76 -10.44 -8.20 -1.88
N SER A 77 -9.70 -7.22 -1.36
CA SER A 77 -8.26 -7.15 -1.56
C SER A 77 -7.49 -8.29 -0.88
N LEU A 78 -7.97 -8.77 0.27
CA LEU A 78 -7.41 -9.92 0.97
C LEU A 78 -7.77 -11.24 0.28
N HIS A 79 -9.03 -11.39 -0.12
CA HIS A 79 -9.50 -12.60 -0.79
C HIS A 79 -8.79 -12.86 -2.13
N ILE A 80 -8.60 -11.82 -2.95
CA ILE A 80 -7.86 -11.93 -4.23
C ILE A 80 -6.41 -12.37 -4.01
N ARG A 81 -5.79 -12.00 -2.88
CA ARG A 81 -4.45 -12.46 -2.53
C ARG A 81 -4.45 -13.96 -2.23
N ASN A 82 -5.33 -14.41 -1.34
CA ASN A 82 -5.36 -15.81 -0.89
C ASN A 82 -5.78 -16.80 -1.98
N TYR A 83 -6.53 -16.36 -2.99
CA TYR A 83 -6.94 -17.23 -4.10
C TYR A 83 -5.83 -17.52 -5.13
N ARG A 84 -4.72 -16.77 -5.11
CA ARG A 84 -3.59 -16.98 -6.04
C ARG A 84 -2.47 -17.84 -5.45
N GLU A 85 -2.67 -18.40 -4.26
CA GLU A 85 -1.83 -19.48 -3.70
C GLU A 85 -2.42 -20.85 -4.01
#